data_AF-A0A1I2PAX4-F1
#
_entry.id   AF-A0A1I2PAX4-F1
#
_cell.length_a   1.000
_cell.length_b   1.000
_cell.length_c   1.000
_cell.angle_alpha   90.00
_cell.angle_beta   90.00
_cell.angle_gamma   90.00
#
_symmetry.space_group_name_H-M   'P 1'
#
loop_
_entity.id
_entity.type
_entity.pdbx_description
1 polymer ?
#
loop_
_entity_poly.entity_id
_entity_poly.type
_entity_poly.pdbx_seq_one_letter_code
_entity_poly.pdbx_strand_id
1 'polypeptide(L)'
;MGSFSEITFADYPVFSNKNWYYPEIVNSLFLPDDFISEKRKYSTRNRLVWGDAYENKKGTFEFKGYRQTVKVCKDRLEIFGASSKKAKKDFQQGKKISRQEGFYNFSLSSITYDQYFAEIKSIIDSKEITYDQLNENFRESLTSGELGIYGFSLDSHLHSILSVLSDNDFVEYDLTDVIDGGWVDENQAKT
;
A
#
# COMPACT_ATOMS: atom_id res chain seq x y z
N MET A 1 -5.49 -20.94 11.47
CA MET A 1 -6.04 -19.57 11.38
C MET A 1 -4.88 -18.60 11.31
N GLY A 2 -5.02 -17.48 10.59
CA GLY A 2 -3.98 -16.45 10.51
C GLY A 2 -4.62 -15.07 10.61
N SER A 3 -3.82 -14.08 10.98
CA SER A 3 -4.19 -12.66 11.01
C SER A 3 -3.51 -11.93 9.86
N PHE A 4 -4.04 -10.77 9.47
CA PHE A 4 -3.46 -9.95 8.42
C PHE A 4 -3.15 -8.55 8.96
N SER A 5 -2.05 -7.98 8.49
CA SER A 5 -1.75 -6.56 8.61
C SER A 5 -1.88 -5.91 7.25
N GLU A 6 -2.32 -4.65 7.22
CA GLU A 6 -2.64 -4.00 5.95
C GLU A 6 -2.30 -2.52 5.91
N ILE A 7 -1.72 -2.11 4.79
CA ILE A 7 -1.39 -0.73 4.51
C ILE A 7 -2.39 -0.17 3.51
N THR A 8 -3.01 0.94 3.88
CA THR A 8 -3.96 1.67 3.06
C THR A 8 -3.42 3.04 2.71
N PHE A 9 -3.71 3.49 1.48
CA PHE A 9 -3.38 4.81 0.97
C PHE A 9 -4.67 5.47 0.52
N ALA A 10 -5.08 6.55 1.19
CA ALA A 10 -6.40 7.17 0.98
C ALA A 10 -7.56 6.15 1.08
N ASP A 11 -7.56 5.35 2.15
CA ASP A 11 -8.49 4.23 2.40
C ASP A 11 -8.46 3.08 1.36
N TYR A 12 -7.55 3.09 0.38
CA TYR A 12 -7.40 1.99 -0.57
C TYR A 12 -6.32 1.00 -0.08
N PRO A 13 -6.62 -0.28 0.15
CA PRO A 13 -5.63 -1.28 0.60
C PRO A 13 -4.66 -1.62 -0.53
N VAL A 14 -3.36 -1.56 -0.24
CA VAL A 14 -2.31 -1.82 -1.24
C VAL A 14 -1.45 -3.02 -0.85
N PHE A 15 -0.95 -3.04 0.39
CA PHE A 15 -0.07 -4.10 0.89
C PHE A 15 -0.79 -4.89 1.98
N SER A 16 -0.69 -6.21 1.93
CA SER A 16 -1.26 -7.11 2.95
C SER A 16 -0.25 -8.20 3.31
N ASN A 17 -0.02 -8.40 4.61
CA ASN A 17 0.90 -9.42 5.10
C ASN A 17 0.21 -10.35 6.09
N LYS A 18 0.36 -11.65 5.87
CA LYS A 18 -0.23 -12.67 6.74
C LYS A 18 0.71 -12.99 7.88
N ASN A 19 0.20 -12.89 9.11
CA ASN A 19 0.90 -13.22 10.36
C ASN A 19 2.17 -12.40 10.59
N TRP A 20 2.33 -11.27 9.90
CA TRP A 20 3.50 -10.40 10.03
C TRP A 20 3.17 -8.98 9.54
N TYR A 21 4.18 -8.12 9.40
CA TYR A 21 4.10 -6.78 8.82
C TYR A 21 5.29 -6.49 7.90
N TYR A 22 5.34 -5.33 7.24
CA TYR A 22 6.46 -4.90 6.39
C TYR A 22 7.33 -3.84 7.10
N PRO A 23 8.36 -4.22 7.87
CA PRO A 23 9.26 -3.26 8.52
C PRO A 23 9.91 -2.28 7.55
N GLU A 24 10.20 -2.71 6.33
CA GLU A 24 10.79 -1.88 5.29
C GLU A 24 9.87 -0.74 4.85
N ILE A 25 8.55 -0.96 4.81
CA ILE A 25 7.59 0.10 4.51
C ILE A 25 7.44 1.02 5.73
N VAL A 26 7.43 0.45 6.94
CA VAL A 26 7.41 1.24 8.19
C VAL A 26 8.60 2.21 8.23
N ASN A 27 9.80 1.69 8.03
CA ASN A 27 11.04 2.48 8.03
C ASN A 27 11.10 3.53 6.91
N SER A 28 10.34 3.35 5.83
CA SER A 28 10.30 4.27 4.70
C SER A 28 9.30 5.41 4.89
N LEU A 29 8.16 5.15 5.55
CA LEU A 29 7.02 6.07 5.60
C LEU A 29 6.76 6.67 6.97
N PHE A 30 7.11 5.97 8.04
CA PHE A 30 6.70 6.28 9.41
C PHE A 30 7.90 6.47 10.34
N LEU A 31 7.64 7.15 11.45
CA LEU A 31 8.50 7.21 12.63
C LEU A 31 7.81 6.51 13.80
N PRO A 32 8.55 6.10 14.85
CA PRO A 32 7.96 5.48 16.05
C PRO A 32 6.77 6.26 16.64
N ASP A 33 6.84 7.60 16.64
CA ASP A 33 5.80 8.47 17.18
C ASP A 33 4.52 8.52 16.31
N ASP A 34 4.56 8.01 15.08
CA ASP A 34 3.37 7.85 14.23
C ASP A 34 2.56 6.59 14.60
N PHE A 35 3.08 5.73 15.48
CA PHE A 35 2.33 4.61 16.02
C PHE A 35 1.28 5.13 17.00
N ILE A 36 0.03 4.81 16.74
CA ILE A 36 -1.11 5.20 17.57
C ILE A 36 -1.84 3.96 18.09
N SER A 37 -2.34 4.08 19.33
CA SER A 37 -3.37 3.18 19.87
C SER A 37 -4.61 3.99 20.22
N GLU A 38 -5.73 3.72 19.57
CA GLU A 38 -6.97 4.48 19.81
C GLU A 38 -8.23 3.63 19.67
N LYS A 39 -9.28 4.01 20.42
CA LYS A 39 -10.59 3.33 20.33
C LYS A 39 -11.36 3.82 19.11
N ARG A 40 -11.67 2.92 18.17
CA ARG A 40 -12.47 3.18 16.97
C ARG A 40 -13.75 2.37 16.97
N LYS A 41 -14.79 2.84 16.28
CA LYS A 41 -16.03 2.08 16.12
C LYS A 41 -15.80 0.94 15.14
N TYR A 42 -16.41 -0.23 15.35
CA TYR A 42 -16.30 -1.32 14.37
C TYR A 42 -16.79 -0.91 12.98
N SER A 43 -17.80 -0.05 12.91
CA SER A 43 -18.34 0.49 11.66
C SER A 43 -17.35 1.37 10.86
N THR A 44 -16.19 1.73 11.41
CA THR A 44 -15.14 2.48 10.70
C THR A 44 -14.01 1.59 10.20
N ARG A 45 -14.11 0.26 10.35
CA ARG A 45 -13.18 -0.67 9.69
C ARG A 45 -13.30 -0.52 8.18
N ASN A 46 -12.17 -0.63 7.49
CA ASN A 46 -12.14 -0.45 6.04
C ASN A 46 -12.99 -1.52 5.35
N ARG A 47 -14.04 -1.10 4.64
CA ARG A 47 -14.97 -2.01 3.93
C ARG A 47 -14.30 -2.75 2.77
N LEU A 48 -13.27 -2.17 2.16
CA LEU A 48 -12.51 -2.80 1.08
C LEU A 48 -11.72 -4.02 1.56
N VAL A 49 -11.42 -4.05 2.85
CA VAL A 49 -10.68 -5.12 3.52
C VAL A 49 -11.64 -6.15 4.09
N TRP A 50 -12.58 -5.66 4.90
CA TRP A 50 -13.39 -6.51 5.77
C TRP A 50 -14.78 -6.80 5.22
N GLY A 51 -15.11 -6.28 4.03
CA GLY A 51 -16.44 -6.37 3.46
C GLY A 51 -17.50 -5.77 4.40
N ASP A 52 -18.61 -6.49 4.57
CA ASP A 52 -19.74 -6.12 5.41
C ASP A 52 -19.67 -6.69 6.84
N ALA A 53 -18.60 -7.41 7.20
CA ALA A 53 -18.47 -8.16 8.46
C ALA A 53 -18.69 -7.29 9.72
N TYR A 54 -18.44 -5.98 9.61
CA TYR A 54 -18.53 -5.03 10.73
C TYR A 54 -19.60 -3.95 10.54
N GLU A 55 -20.36 -3.94 9.44
CA GLU A 55 -21.31 -2.87 9.10
C GLU A 55 -22.36 -2.65 10.20
N ASN A 56 -22.82 -3.74 10.81
CA ASN A 56 -23.83 -3.71 11.89
C ASN A 56 -23.26 -4.05 13.27
N LYS A 57 -21.94 -4.20 13.41
CA LYS A 57 -21.32 -4.55 14.69
C LYS A 57 -21.29 -3.33 15.60
N LYS A 58 -21.98 -3.42 16.73
CA LYS A 58 -21.98 -2.37 17.76
C LYS A 58 -20.68 -2.41 18.57
N GLY A 59 -20.28 -1.27 19.11
CA GLY A 59 -19.13 -1.14 20.00
C GLY A 59 -17.87 -0.61 19.32
N THR A 60 -16.75 -0.80 20.00
CA THR A 60 -15.44 -0.28 19.59
C THR A 60 -14.39 -1.38 19.61
N PHE A 61 -13.35 -1.21 18.80
CA PHE A 61 -12.08 -1.91 18.90
C PHE A 61 -10.95 -0.94 19.24
N GLU A 62 -9.83 -1.46 19.71
CA GLU A 62 -8.60 -0.69 19.85
C GLU A 62 -7.80 -0.86 18.56
N PHE A 63 -7.69 0.20 17.77
CA PHE A 63 -6.79 0.24 16.62
C PHE A 63 -5.36 0.34 17.12
N LYS A 64 -4.46 -0.46 16.55
CA LYS A 64 -3.02 -0.39 16.80
C LYS A 64 -2.29 -0.38 15.47
N GLY A 65 -1.51 0.66 15.22
CA GLY A 65 -0.86 0.80 13.93
C GLY A 65 -0.29 2.18 13.69
N TYR A 66 0.20 2.39 12.46
CA TYR A 66 0.78 3.66 12.05
C TYR A 66 -0.23 4.51 11.29
N ARG A 67 -0.18 5.83 11.49
CA ARG A 67 -1.01 6.77 10.72
C ARG A 67 -0.26 8.06 10.46
N GLN A 68 -0.23 8.48 9.21
CA GLN A 68 0.35 9.76 8.82
C GLN A 68 -0.26 10.29 7.52
N THR A 69 -0.15 11.60 7.28
CA THR A 69 -0.60 12.23 6.04
C THR A 69 0.29 11.85 4.86
N VAL A 70 -0.31 11.77 3.66
CA VAL A 70 0.41 11.55 2.40
C VAL A 70 1.56 12.53 2.24
N LYS A 71 1.34 13.81 2.56
CA LYS A 71 2.39 14.83 2.48
C LYS A 71 3.63 14.45 3.30
N VAL A 72 3.45 14.10 4.57
CA VAL A 72 4.56 13.79 5.47
C VAL A 72 5.27 12.50 5.03
N CYS A 73 4.52 11.46 4.63
CA CYS A 73 5.10 10.23 4.10
C CYS A 73 5.93 10.49 2.83
N LYS A 74 5.43 11.34 1.93
CA LYS A 74 6.13 11.70 0.70
C LYS A 74 7.40 12.52 0.97
N ASP A 75 7.30 13.54 1.82
CA ASP A 75 8.45 14.37 2.22
C ASP A 75 9.58 13.50 2.81
N ARG A 76 9.26 12.48 3.62
CA ARG A 76 10.24 11.55 4.19
C ARG A 76 10.93 10.69 3.12
N LEU A 77 10.17 10.10 2.20
CA LEU A 77 10.75 9.36 1.08
C LEU A 77 11.71 10.24 0.26
N GLU A 78 11.33 11.49 0.02
CA GLU A 78 12.17 12.44 -0.72
C GLU A 78 13.46 12.78 0.04
N ILE A 79 13.40 12.94 1.37
CA ILE A 79 14.58 13.09 2.24
C ILE A 79 15.51 11.86 2.12
N PHE A 80 14.95 10.66 2.02
CA PHE A 80 15.72 9.42 1.81
C PHE A 80 16.16 9.18 0.36
N GLY A 81 15.90 10.14 -0.54
CA GLY A 81 16.41 10.15 -1.91
C GLY A 81 15.47 9.53 -2.94
N ALA A 82 14.21 9.27 -2.59
CA ALA A 82 13.17 9.07 -3.59
C ALA A 82 12.90 10.37 -4.36
N SER A 83 12.44 10.25 -5.59
CA SER A 83 11.98 11.40 -6.37
C SER A 83 11.22 10.94 -7.60
N SER A 84 10.39 11.81 -8.16
CA SER A 84 9.73 11.59 -9.46
C SER A 84 10.73 11.21 -10.57
N LYS A 85 11.94 11.79 -10.56
CA LYS A 85 12.99 11.48 -11.54
C LYS A 85 13.55 10.07 -11.34
N LYS A 86 13.82 9.67 -10.09
CA LYS A 86 14.29 8.32 -9.74
C LYS A 86 13.21 7.30 -10.10
N ALA A 87 11.97 7.53 -9.68
CA ALA A 87 10.86 6.63 -9.93
C ALA A 87 10.56 6.46 -11.43
N LYS A 88 10.63 7.53 -12.23
CA LYS A 88 10.51 7.41 -13.69
C LYS A 88 11.63 6.57 -14.31
N LYS A 89 12.86 6.68 -13.83
CA LYS A 89 14.00 5.87 -14.30
C LYS A 89 13.82 4.40 -13.90
N ASP A 90 13.44 4.16 -12.66
CA ASP A 90 13.21 2.83 -12.11
C ASP A 90 12.03 2.14 -12.82
N PHE A 91 10.97 2.87 -13.19
CA PHE A 91 9.87 2.33 -14.00
C PHE A 91 10.35 1.85 -15.38
N GLN A 92 11.21 2.62 -16.06
CA GLN A 92 11.78 2.18 -17.34
C GLN A 92 12.70 0.97 -17.17
N GLN A 93 13.38 0.85 -16.03
CA GLN A 93 14.19 -0.32 -15.73
C GLN A 93 13.31 -1.54 -15.41
N GLY A 94 12.25 -1.39 -14.62
CA GLY A 94 11.27 -2.43 -14.33
C GLY A 94 10.65 -3.00 -15.61
N LYS A 95 10.26 -2.14 -16.56
CA LYS A 95 9.80 -2.56 -17.90
C LYS A 95 10.81 -3.44 -18.66
N LYS A 96 12.11 -3.19 -18.50
CA LYS A 96 13.16 -4.00 -19.15
C LYS A 96 13.30 -5.35 -18.46
N ILE A 97 13.35 -5.34 -17.12
CA ILE A 97 13.48 -6.55 -16.30
C ILE A 97 12.28 -7.46 -16.53
N SER A 98 11.05 -6.94 -16.41
CA SER A 98 9.83 -7.73 -16.58
C SER A 98 9.72 -8.37 -17.97
N ARG A 99 10.21 -7.67 -19.01
CA ARG A 99 10.31 -8.22 -20.37
C ARG A 99 11.35 -9.32 -20.47
N GLN A 100 12.53 -9.14 -19.87
CA GLN A 100 13.61 -10.14 -19.90
C GLN A 100 13.19 -11.43 -19.19
N GLU A 101 12.42 -11.30 -18.11
CA GLU A 101 11.95 -12.43 -17.30
C GLU A 101 10.61 -13.00 -17.78
N GLY A 102 9.97 -12.39 -18.77
CA GLY A 102 8.68 -12.86 -19.29
C GLY A 102 7.56 -12.81 -18.26
N PHE A 103 7.61 -11.84 -17.33
CA PHE A 103 6.70 -11.79 -16.18
C PHE A 103 5.24 -11.52 -16.58
N TYR A 104 5.03 -10.74 -17.64
CA TYR A 104 3.70 -10.35 -18.12
C TYR A 104 3.35 -11.02 -19.45
N ASN A 105 2.07 -11.38 -19.61
CA ASN A 105 1.52 -11.90 -20.88
C ASN A 105 1.17 -10.80 -21.90
N PHE A 106 1.40 -9.53 -21.53
CA PHE A 106 1.19 -8.36 -22.36
C PHE A 106 2.45 -7.48 -22.40
N SER A 107 2.51 -6.59 -23.38
CA SER A 107 3.65 -5.68 -23.52
C SER A 107 3.46 -4.40 -22.72
N LEU A 108 4.44 -4.09 -21.85
CA LEU A 108 4.55 -2.77 -21.23
C LEU A 108 5.19 -1.72 -22.16
N SER A 109 5.72 -2.08 -23.33
CA SER A 109 6.59 -1.21 -24.14
C SER A 109 5.99 0.17 -24.43
N SER A 110 4.70 0.23 -24.77
CA SER A 110 3.95 1.46 -25.08
C SER A 110 3.50 2.25 -23.85
N ILE A 111 3.56 1.66 -22.65
CA ILE A 111 3.06 2.28 -21.43
C ILE A 111 4.08 3.27 -20.90
N THR A 112 3.67 4.53 -20.83
CA THR A 112 4.45 5.62 -20.26
C THR A 112 4.29 5.69 -18.73
N TYR A 113 5.21 6.39 -18.07
CA TYR A 113 5.12 6.59 -16.63
C TYR A 113 3.89 7.43 -16.22
N ASP A 114 3.49 8.38 -17.06
CA ASP A 114 2.32 9.22 -16.80
C ASP A 114 1.01 8.40 -16.95
N GLN A 115 0.97 7.45 -17.90
CA GLN A 115 -0.15 6.50 -18.01
C GLN A 115 -0.21 5.57 -16.80
N TYR A 116 0.93 5.12 -16.28
CA TYR A 116 0.98 4.38 -15.01
C TYR A 116 0.37 5.17 -13.85
N PHE A 117 0.71 6.46 -13.71
CA PHE A 117 0.11 7.33 -12.68
C PHE A 117 -1.41 7.48 -12.86
N ALA A 118 -1.86 7.71 -14.10
CA ALA A 118 -3.27 7.83 -14.39
C ALA A 118 -4.04 6.55 -14.03
N GLU A 119 -3.46 5.37 -14.30
CA GLU A 119 -4.06 4.09 -13.94
C GLU A 119 -4.11 3.88 -12.43
N ILE A 120 -3.02 4.11 -11.69
CA ILE A 120 -3.02 4.02 -10.21
C ILE A 120 -4.10 4.93 -9.65
N LYS A 121 -4.13 6.19 -10.09
CA LYS A 121 -5.12 7.16 -9.62
C LYS A 121 -6.54 6.68 -9.87
N SER A 122 -6.80 6.21 -11.09
CA SER A 122 -8.10 5.67 -11.49
C SER A 122 -8.51 4.45 -10.65
N ILE A 123 -7.59 3.53 -10.36
CA ILE A 123 -7.84 2.36 -9.51
C ILE A 123 -8.23 2.81 -8.09
N ILE A 124 -7.43 3.69 -7.47
CA ILE A 124 -7.68 4.18 -6.11
C ILE A 124 -9.01 4.94 -6.03
N ASP A 125 -9.25 5.87 -6.96
CA ASP A 125 -10.49 6.67 -6.98
C ASP A 125 -11.74 5.80 -7.18
N SER A 126 -11.65 4.75 -8.00
CA SER A 126 -12.74 3.82 -8.27
C SER A 126 -12.91 2.73 -7.19
N LYS A 127 -11.92 2.58 -6.30
CA LYS A 127 -11.87 1.53 -5.27
C LYS A 127 -12.02 0.12 -5.85
N GLU A 128 -11.45 -0.09 -7.05
CA GLU A 128 -11.46 -1.37 -7.74
C GLU A 128 -10.53 -2.38 -7.07
N ILE A 129 -11.03 -3.57 -6.75
CA ILE A 129 -10.23 -4.65 -6.15
C ILE A 129 -10.45 -5.92 -6.97
N THR A 130 -9.35 -6.55 -7.34
CA THR A 130 -9.33 -7.80 -8.11
C THR A 130 -8.55 -8.84 -7.33
N TYR A 131 -9.16 -10.01 -7.10
CA TYR A 131 -8.51 -11.14 -6.42
C TYR A 131 -7.90 -12.16 -7.39
N ASP A 132 -8.26 -12.05 -8.67
CA ASP A 132 -7.77 -12.93 -9.71
C ASP A 132 -6.39 -12.46 -10.21
N GLN A 133 -5.39 -13.35 -10.18
CA GLN A 133 -4.03 -13.06 -10.64
C GLN A 133 -3.92 -13.21 -12.16
N LEU A 134 -4.73 -12.46 -12.89
CA LEU A 134 -4.71 -12.44 -14.35
C LEU A 134 -3.76 -11.32 -14.77
N ASN A 135 -2.48 -11.64 -14.99
CA ASN A 135 -1.51 -10.73 -15.61
C ASN A 135 -1.78 -10.57 -17.12
N GLU A 136 -3.05 -10.42 -17.51
CA GLU A 136 -3.50 -10.39 -18.90
C GLU A 136 -3.51 -8.97 -19.46
N ASN A 137 -3.77 -7.98 -18.61
CA ASN A 137 -3.62 -6.57 -18.97
C ASN A 137 -2.98 -5.72 -17.86
N PHE A 138 -2.65 -4.48 -18.21
CA PHE A 138 -1.92 -3.60 -17.32
C PHE A 138 -2.68 -3.27 -16.03
N ARG A 139 -3.97 -2.95 -16.13
CA ARG A 139 -4.78 -2.57 -14.98
C ARG A 139 -4.95 -3.72 -14.01
N GLU A 140 -5.28 -4.91 -14.52
CA GLU A 140 -5.34 -6.14 -13.72
C GLU A 140 -4.01 -6.41 -13.00
N SER A 141 -2.90 -6.30 -13.74
CA SER A 141 -1.56 -6.50 -13.17
C SER A 141 -1.23 -5.52 -12.04
N LEU A 142 -1.72 -4.27 -12.12
CA LEU A 142 -1.56 -3.29 -11.05
C LEU A 142 -2.44 -3.65 -9.84
N THR A 143 -3.71 -4.02 -10.06
CA THR A 143 -4.60 -4.40 -8.95
C THR A 143 -4.12 -5.65 -8.20
N SER A 144 -3.52 -6.62 -8.90
CA SER A 144 -2.95 -7.82 -8.27
C SER A 144 -1.52 -7.64 -7.76
N GLY A 145 -0.79 -6.64 -8.29
CA GLY A 145 0.63 -6.39 -8.05
C GLY A 145 0.89 -5.21 -7.11
N GLU A 146 -0.03 -4.95 -6.17
CA GLU A 146 0.10 -3.90 -5.15
C GLU A 146 0.30 -2.51 -5.77
N LEU A 147 -0.26 -2.25 -6.96
CA LEU A 147 -0.10 -1.02 -7.77
C LEU A 147 1.33 -0.80 -8.31
N GLY A 148 2.19 -1.80 -8.25
CA GLY A 148 3.55 -1.80 -8.74
C GLY A 148 3.71 -2.52 -10.08
N ILE A 149 4.88 -2.34 -10.70
CA ILE A 149 5.34 -3.23 -11.77
C ILE A 149 6.52 -4.06 -11.31
N TYR A 150 6.70 -5.24 -11.90
CA TYR A 150 7.80 -6.11 -11.56
C TYR A 150 9.16 -5.45 -11.86
N GLY A 151 10.10 -5.60 -10.93
CA GLY A 151 11.43 -4.97 -10.99
C GLY A 151 11.46 -3.49 -10.57
N PHE A 152 10.38 -2.97 -10.00
CA PHE A 152 10.31 -1.60 -9.48
C PHE A 152 10.79 -1.55 -8.02
N SER A 153 11.65 -0.59 -7.67
CA SER A 153 12.14 -0.46 -6.30
C SER A 153 11.04 0.01 -5.35
N LEU A 154 11.08 -0.45 -4.09
CA LEU A 154 10.06 -0.12 -3.09
C LEU A 154 9.89 1.39 -2.92
N ASP A 155 10.98 2.15 -2.74
CA ASP A 155 10.90 3.62 -2.56
C ASP A 155 10.23 4.31 -3.75
N SER A 156 10.59 3.90 -4.97
CA SER A 156 10.02 4.47 -6.20
C SER A 156 8.56 4.08 -6.37
N HIS A 157 8.19 2.88 -5.93
CA HIS A 157 6.82 2.40 -5.92
C HIS A 157 5.95 3.20 -4.92
N LEU A 158 6.38 3.28 -3.65
CA LEU A 158 5.71 4.05 -2.61
C LEU A 158 5.58 5.53 -3.01
N HIS A 159 6.66 6.14 -3.51
CA HIS A 159 6.64 7.51 -4.01
C HIS A 159 5.63 7.69 -5.17
N SER A 160 5.50 6.70 -6.06
CA SER A 160 4.55 6.75 -7.17
C SER A 160 3.10 6.76 -6.68
N ILE A 161 2.76 5.89 -5.72
CA ILE A 161 1.43 5.85 -5.10
C ILE A 161 1.13 7.18 -4.42
N LEU A 162 2.03 7.68 -3.57
CA LEU A 162 1.84 8.94 -2.84
C LEU A 162 1.72 10.15 -3.77
N SER A 163 2.35 10.10 -4.95
CA SER A 163 2.34 11.21 -5.90
C SER A 163 1.00 11.42 -6.62
N VAL A 164 0.08 10.46 -6.56
CA VAL A 164 -1.25 10.58 -7.18
C VAL A 164 -2.37 10.92 -6.21
N LEU A 165 -2.05 11.04 -4.92
CA LEU A 165 -2.99 11.25 -3.82
C LEU A 165 -3.01 12.71 -3.36
N SER A 166 -4.02 13.08 -2.58
CA SER A 166 -4.04 14.39 -1.92
C SER A 166 -3.08 14.40 -0.74
N ASP A 167 -2.35 15.50 -0.55
CA ASP A 167 -1.47 15.72 0.59
C ASP A 167 -2.16 15.51 1.96
N ASN A 168 -3.48 15.76 2.03
CA ASN A 168 -4.29 15.64 3.23
C ASN A 168 -4.89 14.24 3.45
N ASP A 169 -4.76 13.33 2.48
CA ASP A 169 -5.18 11.95 2.66
C ASP A 169 -4.26 11.25 3.69
N PHE A 170 -4.73 10.14 4.25
CA PHE A 170 -3.96 9.36 5.19
C PHE A 170 -3.36 8.11 4.55
N VAL A 171 -2.15 7.78 5.00
CA VAL A 171 -1.57 6.44 4.92
C VAL A 171 -1.73 5.81 6.29
N GLU A 172 -2.38 4.65 6.35
CA GLU A 172 -2.57 3.89 7.59
C GLU A 172 -2.07 2.46 7.44
N TYR A 173 -1.28 2.00 8.41
CA TYR A 173 -0.90 0.60 8.55
C TYR A 173 -1.63 0.00 9.75
N ASP A 174 -2.69 -0.77 9.51
CA ASP A 174 -3.42 -1.51 10.56
C ASP A 174 -2.65 -2.79 10.95
N LEU A 175 -2.15 -2.82 12.19
CA LEU A 175 -1.46 -3.96 12.80
C LEU A 175 -2.31 -4.66 13.86
N THR A 176 -3.56 -4.22 14.06
CA THR A 176 -4.42 -4.65 15.17
C THR A 176 -4.52 -6.16 15.25
N ASP A 177 -4.88 -6.80 14.14
CA ASP A 177 -5.21 -8.23 14.12
C ASP A 177 -3.96 -9.13 14.27
N VAL A 178 -2.79 -8.69 13.80
CA VAL A 178 -1.52 -9.43 13.97
C VAL A 178 -0.95 -9.26 15.38
N ILE A 179 -1.15 -8.11 16.01
CA ILE A 179 -0.76 -7.86 17.41
C ILE A 179 -1.69 -8.64 18.36
N ASP A 180 -3.01 -8.47 18.21
CA ASP A 180 -4.00 -9.13 19.07
C ASP A 180 -4.00 -10.65 18.87
N GLY A 181 -3.64 -11.12 17.68
CA GLY A 181 -3.41 -12.53 17.38
C GLY A 181 -2.12 -13.11 17.94
N GLY A 182 -1.24 -12.28 18.51
CA GLY A 182 0.05 -12.70 19.08
C GLY A 182 1.12 -13.04 18.05
N TRP A 183 0.94 -12.64 16.79
CA TRP A 183 1.92 -12.88 15.72
C TRP A 183 3.07 -11.88 15.73
N VAL A 184 2.79 -10.64 16.16
CA VAL A 184 3.76 -9.55 16.24
C VAL A 184 3.72 -8.98 17.65
N ASP A 185 4.89 -8.82 18.27
CA ASP A 185 4.99 -8.13 19.56
C ASP A 185 4.75 -6.62 19.37
N GLU A 186 3.90 -6.03 20.21
CA GLU A 186 3.54 -4.62 20.10
C GLU A 186 4.75 -3.69 20.30
N ASN A 187 5.70 -4.05 21.17
CA ASN A 187 6.90 -3.22 21.37
C ASN A 187 7.84 -3.32 20.17
N GLN A 188 7.95 -4.50 19.57
CA GLN A 188 8.66 -4.69 18.30
C GLN A 188 8.02 -3.87 17.17
N ALA A 189 6.69 -3.77 17.14
CA ALA A 189 6.00 -3.01 16.10
C ALA A 189 6.16 -1.49 16.25
N LYS A 190 6.51 -0.99 17.44
CA LYS A 190 6.68 0.44 17.76
C LYS A 190 8.09 1.00 17.54
N THR A 191 9.09 0.12 17.46
CA THR A 191 10.51 0.48 17.27
C THR A 191 10.86 0.69 15.81
#